data_AF-A0AA44ICL5-F1
#
_entry.id   AF-A0AA44ICL5-F1
#
_cell.length_a   1.000
_cell.length_b   1.000
_cell.length_c   1.000
_cell.angle_alpha   90.00
_cell.angle_beta   90.00
_cell.angle_gamma   90.00
#
_symmetry.space_group_name_H-M   'P 1'
#
loop_
_entity.id
_entity.type
_entity.pdbx_description
1 polymer ?
#
loop_
_entity_poly.entity_id
_entity_poly.type
_entity_poly.pdbx_seq_one_letter_code
_entity_poly.pdbx_strand_id
1 'polypeptide(L)'
;MHRESDGTYGAPRITAELRENGERVNHKRIARVMRSIGLAGVRLRRRHRTTAPDPAAAKAPDLIGRDFTATEPNMKYVGDTAYPPVADGKFLYLATVIDLASRRLAGWAIADHMRTNLASPTPWPPPSAPAAASPEQSCTPTTAPSTPAGPSPTPAAEPGSASP
;
A
#
# COMPACT_ATOMS: atom_id res chain seq x y z
N MET A 1 10.52 -25.32 -24.06
CA MET A 1 9.46 -24.48 -23.48
C MET A 1 9.43 -24.47 -21.93
N HIS A 2 9.05 -25.53 -21.21
CA HIS A 2 8.99 -25.45 -19.73
C HIS A 2 10.38 -25.23 -19.09
N ARG A 3 11.40 -25.94 -19.55
CA ARG A 3 12.78 -25.78 -19.07
C ARG A 3 13.41 -24.46 -19.53
N GLU A 4 13.14 -24.06 -20.78
CA GLU A 4 13.57 -22.76 -21.33
C GLU A 4 12.98 -21.55 -20.60
N SER A 5 11.87 -21.73 -19.89
CA SER A 5 11.26 -20.70 -19.03
C SER A 5 11.63 -20.85 -17.55
N ASP A 6 12.72 -21.55 -17.25
CA ASP A 6 13.18 -21.86 -15.88
C ASP A 6 12.10 -22.50 -15.00
N GLY A 7 11.25 -23.33 -15.59
CA GLY A 7 10.14 -23.99 -14.90
C GLY A 7 8.93 -23.08 -14.63
N THR A 8 8.93 -21.85 -15.12
CA THR A 8 7.85 -20.89 -14.85
C THR A 8 6.58 -21.22 -15.63
N TYR A 9 6.70 -21.71 -16.87
CA TYR A 9 5.52 -21.86 -17.73
C TYR A 9 4.68 -23.10 -17.38
N GLY A 10 3.42 -22.87 -17.04
CA GLY A 10 2.41 -23.93 -16.93
C GLY A 10 1.78 -24.28 -18.28
N ALA A 11 0.88 -25.27 -18.26
CA ALA A 11 0.16 -25.72 -19.45
C ALA A 11 -0.48 -24.59 -20.27
N PRO A 12 -1.08 -23.51 -19.69
CA PRO A 12 -1.66 -22.43 -20.49
C PRO A 12 -0.62 -21.68 -21.34
N ARG A 13 0.56 -21.38 -20.77
CA ARG A 13 1.62 -20.62 -21.47
C ARG A 13 2.29 -21.47 -22.55
N ILE A 14 2.58 -22.73 -22.24
CA ILE A 14 3.09 -23.69 -23.22
C ILE A 14 2.07 -23.89 -24.36
N THR A 15 0.76 -23.90 -24.06
CA THR A 15 -0.26 -23.99 -25.13
C THR A 15 -0.24 -22.76 -26.03
N ALA A 16 -0.10 -21.56 -25.48
CA ALA A 16 -0.06 -20.32 -26.26
C ALA A 16 1.17 -20.30 -27.18
N GLU A 17 2.34 -20.63 -26.64
CA GLU A 17 3.60 -20.68 -27.39
C GLU A 17 3.57 -21.73 -28.52
N LEU A 18 3.01 -22.92 -28.27
CA LEU A 18 2.82 -23.91 -29.33
C LEU A 18 1.87 -23.42 -30.43
N ARG A 19 0.81 -22.69 -30.08
CA ARG A 19 -0.12 -22.12 -31.06
C ARG A 19 0.50 -21.02 -31.90
N GLU A 20 1.35 -20.20 -31.30
CA GLU A 20 2.14 -19.19 -32.01
C GLU A 20 3.11 -19.84 -33.01
N ASN A 21 3.66 -21.00 -32.65
CA ASN A 21 4.48 -21.83 -33.53
C ASN A 21 3.69 -22.68 -34.54
N GLY A 22 2.37 -22.47 -34.66
CA GLY A 22 1.51 -23.15 -35.64
C GLY A 22 0.95 -24.50 -35.19
N GLU A 23 1.27 -24.97 -33.99
CA GLU A 23 0.74 -26.24 -33.45
C GLU A 23 -0.63 -26.06 -32.78
N ARG A 24 -1.63 -26.78 -33.29
CA ARG A 24 -2.98 -26.81 -32.71
C ARG A 24 -3.14 -27.91 -31.67
N VAL A 25 -2.55 -27.71 -30.49
CA VAL A 25 -2.68 -28.64 -29.36
C VAL A 25 -3.70 -28.15 -28.33
N ASN A 26 -4.50 -29.07 -27.78
CA ASN A 26 -5.42 -28.77 -26.68
C ASN A 26 -4.66 -28.62 -25.35
N HIS A 27 -4.90 -27.54 -24.61
CA HIS A 27 -4.32 -27.30 -23.29
C HIS A 27 -4.49 -28.47 -22.30
N LYS A 28 -5.59 -29.25 -22.41
CA LYS A 28 -5.81 -30.45 -21.58
C LYS A 28 -4.78 -31.55 -21.87
N ARG A 29 -4.37 -31.71 -23.14
CA ARG A 29 -3.31 -32.66 -23.54
C ARG A 29 -1.98 -32.25 -22.94
N ILE A 30 -1.64 -30.97 -23.03
CA ILE A 30 -0.40 -30.41 -22.45
C ILE A 30 -0.41 -30.59 -20.93
N ALA A 31 -1.51 -30.26 -20.26
CA ALA A 31 -1.64 -30.47 -18.82
C ALA A 31 -1.46 -31.93 -18.40
N ARG A 32 -1.98 -32.88 -19.21
CA ARG A 32 -1.79 -34.32 -18.97
C ARG A 32 -0.33 -34.74 -19.14
N VAL A 33 0.32 -34.30 -20.22
CA VAL A 33 1.74 -34.58 -20.46
C VAL A 33 2.58 -33.99 -19.34
N MET A 34 2.42 -32.72 -19.00
CA MET A 34 3.14 -32.10 -17.89
C MET A 34 2.98 -32.89 -16.58
N ARG A 35 1.75 -33.34 -16.27
CA ARG A 35 1.49 -34.16 -15.08
C ARG A 35 2.20 -35.51 -15.13
N SER A 36 2.25 -36.18 -16.28
CA SER A 36 2.92 -37.49 -16.40
C SER A 36 4.43 -37.41 -16.23
N ILE A 37 5.03 -36.24 -16.48
CA ILE A 37 6.47 -36.01 -16.29
C ILE A 37 6.78 -35.13 -15.06
N GLY A 38 5.81 -34.94 -14.17
CA GLY A 38 6.01 -34.21 -12.91
C GLY A 38 6.27 -32.71 -13.05
N LEU A 39 5.94 -32.10 -14.19
CA LEU A 39 6.11 -30.67 -14.41
C LEU A 39 4.89 -29.87 -13.96
N ALA A 40 5.14 -28.76 -13.28
CA ALA A 40 4.12 -27.80 -12.88
C ALA A 40 4.64 -26.38 -13.11
N GLY A 41 3.81 -25.51 -13.67
CA GLY A 41 4.16 -24.10 -13.80
C GLY A 41 4.11 -23.36 -12.47
N VAL A 42 5.00 -22.40 -12.29
CA VAL A 42 5.03 -21.53 -11.11
C VAL A 42 3.92 -20.47 -11.23
N ARG A 43 3.13 -20.30 -10.16
CA ARG A 43 2.14 -19.23 -10.03
C ARG A 43 2.50 -18.33 -8.85
N LEU A 44 2.96 -17.11 -9.13
CA LEU A 44 3.42 -16.16 -8.11
C LEU A 44 2.29 -15.55 -7.25
N ARG A 45 1.02 -15.62 -7.69
CA ARG A 45 -0.07 -14.92 -6.98
C ARG A 45 -0.50 -15.66 -5.71
N ARG A 46 0.10 -15.31 -4.57
CA ARG A 46 -0.53 -15.46 -3.25
C ARG A 46 -1.73 -14.52 -3.20
N ARG A 47 -2.95 -15.06 -3.11
CA ARG A 47 -4.18 -14.26 -2.98
C ARG A 47 -4.22 -13.70 -1.55
N HIS A 48 -3.78 -12.46 -1.36
CA HIS A 48 -4.07 -11.74 -0.12
C HIS A 48 -5.53 -11.28 -0.16
N ARG A 49 -6.35 -11.71 0.80
CA ARG A 49 -7.74 -11.24 0.92
C ARG A 49 -7.71 -9.89 1.61
N THR A 50 -7.82 -8.82 0.83
CA THR A 50 -7.71 -7.43 1.28
C THR A 50 -8.92 -6.95 2.08
N THR A 51 -10.09 -7.51 1.83
CA THR A 51 -11.34 -7.01 2.40
C THR A 51 -12.27 -8.17 2.70
N ALA A 52 -12.60 -8.35 3.98
CA ALA A 52 -13.78 -9.09 4.39
C ALA A 52 -14.88 -8.05 4.60
N PRO A 53 -15.93 -8.02 3.76
CA PRO A 53 -17.02 -7.08 3.95
C PRO A 53 -17.70 -7.37 5.30
N ASP A 54 -17.80 -6.36 6.15
CA ASP A 54 -18.64 -6.43 7.33
C ASP A 54 -20.10 -6.24 6.87
N PRO A 55 -20.96 -7.26 7.00
CA PRO A 55 -22.36 -7.17 6.59
C PRO A 55 -23.16 -6.15 7.42
N ALA A 56 -22.67 -5.74 8.59
CA ALA A 56 -23.31 -4.74 9.45
C ALA A 56 -22.83 -3.30 9.17
N ALA A 57 -21.76 -3.12 8.40
CA ALA A 57 -21.24 -1.79 8.09
C ALA A 57 -22.13 -1.06 7.07
N ALA A 58 -22.55 0.16 7.43
CA ALA A 58 -23.23 1.05 6.50
C ALA A 58 -22.31 1.33 5.29
N LYS A 59 -22.83 1.17 4.08
CA LYS A 59 -22.09 1.56 2.87
C LYS A 59 -21.82 3.05 2.93
N ALA A 60 -20.55 3.43 2.76
CA ALA A 60 -20.19 4.83 2.60
C ALA A 60 -20.99 5.43 1.43
N PRO A 61 -21.58 6.63 1.59
CA PRO A 61 -22.32 7.28 0.52
C PRO A 61 -21.39 7.58 -0.65
N ASP A 62 -21.85 7.30 -1.88
CA ASP A 62 -21.12 7.65 -3.09
C ASP A 62 -21.30 9.14 -3.37
N LEU A 63 -20.39 9.94 -2.80
CA LEU A 63 -20.44 11.40 -2.86
C LEU A 63 -20.22 11.95 -4.28
N ILE A 64 -19.68 11.15 -5.20
CA ILE A 64 -19.40 11.56 -6.58
C ILE A 64 -20.33 10.92 -7.61
N GLY A 65 -21.23 10.02 -7.18
CA GLY A 65 -22.17 9.32 -8.06
C GLY A 65 -21.49 8.56 -9.21
N ARG A 66 -20.26 8.07 -9.00
CA ARG A 66 -19.38 7.50 -10.04
C ARG A 66 -19.03 8.44 -11.20
N ASP A 67 -19.22 9.74 -11.06
CA ASP A 67 -18.74 10.74 -12.01
C ASP A 67 -17.30 11.14 -11.70
N PHE A 68 -16.37 10.50 -12.40
CA PHE A 68 -14.93 10.73 -12.29
C PHE A 68 -14.40 11.86 -13.19
N THR A 69 -15.29 12.68 -13.76
CA THR A 69 -14.89 13.84 -14.57
C THR A 69 -14.70 15.08 -13.69
N ALA A 70 -13.66 15.86 -13.96
CA ALA A 70 -13.42 17.15 -13.31
C ALA A 70 -12.88 18.13 -14.36
N THR A 71 -13.46 19.33 -14.42
CA THR A 71 -13.12 20.35 -15.42
C THR A 71 -11.90 21.15 -15.02
N GLU A 72 -11.68 21.35 -13.71
CA GLU A 72 -10.56 22.12 -13.17
C GLU A 72 -9.85 21.36 -12.03
N PRO A 73 -8.54 21.60 -11.82
CA PRO A 73 -7.82 21.07 -10.67
C PRO A 73 -8.47 21.47 -9.34
N ASN A 74 -8.31 20.61 -8.34
CA ASN A 74 -8.79 20.78 -6.97
C ASN A 74 -10.32 20.73 -6.79
N MET A 75 -11.08 20.29 -7.79
CA MET A 75 -12.55 20.15 -7.69
C MET A 75 -12.99 18.79 -7.14
N LYS A 76 -12.36 17.71 -7.59
CA LYS A 76 -12.71 16.35 -7.19
C LYS A 76 -11.45 15.51 -7.01
N TYR A 77 -11.41 14.75 -5.93
CA TYR A 77 -10.32 13.85 -5.61
C TYR A 77 -10.82 12.42 -5.49
N VAL A 78 -9.97 11.47 -5.85
CA VAL A 78 -10.20 10.05 -5.65
C VAL A 78 -9.11 9.48 -4.76
N GLY A 79 -9.53 8.76 -3.73
CA GLY A 79 -8.65 7.98 -2.89
C GLY A 79 -8.52 6.54 -3.37
N ASP A 80 -7.30 6.00 -3.37
CA ASP A 80 -7.06 4.56 -3.56
C ASP A 80 -6.21 4.01 -2.41
N THR A 81 -6.44 2.74 -2.03
CA THR A 81 -5.65 2.02 -1.02
C THR A 81 -5.00 0.78 -1.65
N ALA A 82 -3.68 0.82 -1.78
CA ALA A 82 -2.87 -0.26 -2.31
C ALA A 82 -2.10 -1.00 -1.20
N TYR A 83 -1.73 -2.26 -1.48
CA TYR A 83 -1.05 -3.15 -0.53
C TYR A 83 0.28 -3.64 -1.15
N PRO A 84 1.27 -2.76 -1.35
CA PRO A 84 2.52 -3.16 -1.96
C PRO A 84 3.26 -4.20 -1.09
N PRO A 85 3.79 -5.28 -1.70
CA PRO A 85 4.69 -6.18 -1.01
C PRO A 85 6.03 -5.47 -0.74
N VAL A 86 6.58 -5.70 0.45
CA VAL A 86 7.93 -5.26 0.85
C VAL A 86 8.83 -6.49 0.96
N ALA A 87 10.15 -6.26 0.95
CA ALA A 87 11.13 -7.28 1.30
C ALA A 87 10.73 -8.01 2.61
N ASP A 88 11.14 -9.29 2.71
CA ASP A 88 10.82 -10.18 3.84
C ASP A 88 9.34 -10.63 3.95
N GLY A 89 8.55 -10.43 2.90
CA GLY A 89 7.17 -10.94 2.84
C GLY A 89 6.18 -10.15 3.69
N LYS A 90 6.57 -8.96 4.15
CA LYS A 90 5.70 -7.98 4.81
C LYS A 90 4.91 -7.18 3.76
N PHE A 91 3.78 -6.63 4.18
CA PHE A 91 2.96 -5.74 3.37
C PHE A 91 2.83 -4.39 4.08
N LEU A 92 2.80 -3.31 3.29
CA LEU A 92 2.43 -1.99 3.77
C LEU A 92 1.09 -1.59 3.14
N TYR A 93 0.39 -0.70 3.82
CA TYR A 93 -0.82 -0.04 3.37
C TYR A 93 -0.42 1.31 2.80
N LEU A 94 -0.64 1.52 1.52
CA LEU A 94 -0.44 2.80 0.83
C LEU A 94 -1.81 3.41 0.55
N ALA A 95 -2.13 4.51 1.21
CA ALA A 95 -3.27 5.35 0.87
C ALA A 95 -2.79 6.50 -0.03
N THR A 96 -3.51 6.75 -1.12
CA THR A 96 -3.22 7.85 -2.07
C THR A 96 -4.47 8.68 -2.30
N VAL A 97 -4.28 9.96 -2.62
CA VAL A 97 -5.33 10.89 -3.04
C VAL A 97 -4.88 11.54 -4.35
N ILE A 98 -5.65 11.35 -5.42
CA ILE A 98 -5.36 11.86 -6.76
C ILE A 98 -6.40 12.90 -7.14
N ASP A 99 -5.95 14.03 -7.67
CA ASP A 99 -6.82 15.04 -8.28
C ASP A 99 -7.32 14.57 -9.65
N LEU A 100 -8.64 14.63 -9.89
CA LEU A 100 -9.24 14.04 -11.09
C LEU A 100 -8.96 14.84 -12.38
N ALA A 101 -8.81 16.16 -12.31
CA ALA A 101 -8.58 16.98 -13.49
C ALA A 101 -7.11 16.97 -13.93
N SER A 102 -6.18 17.13 -12.98
CA SER A 102 -4.74 17.19 -13.26
C SER A 102 -4.05 15.83 -13.26
N ARG A 103 -4.69 14.79 -12.70
CA ARG A 103 -4.12 13.44 -12.48
C ARG A 103 -2.88 13.45 -11.59
N ARG A 104 -2.64 14.54 -10.87
CA ARG A 104 -1.51 14.67 -9.93
C ARG A 104 -1.87 14.02 -8.59
N LEU A 105 -0.85 13.46 -7.94
CA LEU A 105 -0.96 12.96 -6.58
C LEU A 105 -1.02 14.16 -5.63
N ALA A 106 -2.18 14.35 -4.99
CA ALA A 106 -2.41 15.43 -4.03
C ALA A 106 -1.87 15.07 -2.63
N GLY A 107 -1.85 13.77 -2.29
CA GLY A 107 -1.30 13.29 -1.03
C GLY A 107 -1.17 11.77 -0.97
N TRP A 108 -0.34 11.29 -0.05
CA TRP A 108 -0.18 9.86 0.22
C TRP A 108 0.22 9.62 1.67
N ALA A 109 -0.09 8.43 2.18
CA ALA A 109 0.32 7.95 3.49
C ALA A 109 0.66 6.46 3.42
N ILE A 110 1.69 6.04 4.15
CA ILE A 110 2.07 4.63 4.26
C ILE A 110 2.00 4.21 5.73
N ALA A 111 1.41 3.04 6.00
CA ALA A 111 1.36 2.44 7.32
C ALA A 111 1.57 0.92 7.22
N ASP A 112 1.97 0.29 8.33
CA ASP A 112 1.99 -1.17 8.46
C ASP A 112 0.63 -1.75 8.91
N HIS A 113 -0.34 -0.88 9.19
CA HIS A 113 -1.68 -1.25 9.65
C HIS A 113 -2.82 -0.48 8.95
N MET A 114 -4.00 -1.09 8.86
CA MET A 114 -5.24 -0.40 8.48
C MET A 114 -5.91 0.18 9.73
N ARG A 115 -5.69 1.46 10.06
CA ARG A 115 -6.44 2.16 11.12
C ARG A 115 -7.25 3.30 10.50
N THR A 116 -8.54 3.36 10.83
CA THR A 116 -9.54 4.30 10.27
C THR A 116 -9.34 5.77 10.68
N ASN A 117 -8.36 6.11 11.52
CA ASN A 117 -8.18 7.49 12.01
C ASN A 117 -7.55 8.45 10.97
N LEU A 118 -7.63 8.13 9.67
CA LEU A 118 -7.16 8.97 8.57
C LEU A 118 -8.31 9.59 7.75
N ALA A 119 -9.55 9.43 8.19
CA ALA A 119 -10.72 10.02 7.53
C ALA A 119 -11.63 10.69 8.56
N SER A 120 -11.16 11.77 9.20
CA SER A 120 -12.06 12.72 9.86
C SER A 120 -12.82 13.48 8.77
N PRO A 121 -14.18 13.50 8.79
CA PRO A 121 -14.96 14.32 7.87
C PRO A 121 -14.94 15.76 8.37
N THR A 122 -13.77 16.38 8.38
CA THR A 122 -13.72 17.84 8.42
C THR A 122 -14.07 18.28 7.00
N PRO A 123 -15.15 19.04 6.76
CA PRO A 123 -15.42 19.58 5.44
C PRO A 123 -14.20 20.40 5.02
N TRP A 124 -13.51 19.91 4.01
CA TRP A 124 -12.40 20.60 3.38
C TRP A 124 -12.93 21.97 2.89
N PRO A 125 -12.20 23.08 3.13
CA PRO A 125 -12.68 24.41 2.76
C PRO A 125 -12.93 24.50 1.25
N PRO A 126 -13.95 25.25 0.80
CA PRO A 126 -14.20 25.44 -0.62
C PRO A 126 -13.00 26.08 -1.31
N PRO A 127 -12.74 25.76 -2.60
CA PRO A 127 -11.61 26.32 -3.34
C PRO A 127 -11.75 27.83 -3.38
N SER A 128 -10.86 28.52 -2.69
CA SER A 128 -10.66 29.96 -2.89
C SER A 128 -10.01 30.16 -4.26
N ALA A 129 -10.50 31.16 -5.00
CA ALA A 129 -10.04 31.59 -6.32
C ALA A 129 -8.49 31.77 -6.40
N PRO A 130 -7.88 31.74 -7.60
CA PRO A 130 -6.48 31.41 -7.78
C PRO A 130 -5.57 32.51 -7.23
N ALA A 131 -4.92 32.23 -6.10
CA ALA A 131 -3.78 33.00 -5.65
C ALA A 131 -2.54 32.49 -6.39
N ALA A 132 -1.99 33.38 -7.22
CA ALA A 132 -0.66 33.28 -7.77
C ALA A 132 0.40 33.05 -6.67
N ALA A 133 1.53 32.52 -7.12
CA ALA A 133 2.82 32.42 -6.45
C ALA A 133 3.02 31.23 -5.50
N SER A 134 3.92 30.33 -5.94
CA SER A 134 4.78 29.53 -5.06
C SER A 134 5.35 30.38 -3.92
N PRO A 135 5.63 29.75 -2.77
CA PRO A 135 7.03 29.49 -2.48
C PRO A 135 7.30 28.10 -1.90
N GLU A 136 8.38 27.51 -2.40
CA GLU A 136 9.41 26.74 -1.69
C GLU A 136 8.98 25.89 -0.49
N GLN A 137 9.04 24.58 -0.71
CA GLN A 137 9.03 23.55 0.33
C GLN A 137 10.31 23.63 1.15
N SER A 138 10.23 24.17 2.36
CA SER A 138 11.22 23.95 3.43
C SER A 138 10.69 22.85 4.36
N CYS A 139 11.11 21.61 4.10
CA CYS A 139 10.96 20.53 5.07
C CYS A 139 11.94 20.76 6.22
N THR A 140 11.43 21.15 7.40
CA THR A 140 12.15 20.93 8.65
C THR A 140 11.39 19.87 9.46
N PRO A 141 12.05 18.82 9.97
CA PRO A 141 11.40 17.86 10.84
C PRO A 141 11.18 18.48 12.23
N THR A 142 9.92 18.63 12.61
CA THR A 142 9.52 18.89 14.00
C THR A 142 10.01 17.75 14.88
N THR A 143 11.09 18.02 15.61
CA THR A 143 11.57 17.18 16.71
C THR A 143 10.60 17.32 17.88
N ALA A 144 10.13 16.19 18.41
CA ALA A 144 9.29 16.12 19.61
C ALA A 144 10.02 16.72 20.82
N PRO A 145 9.33 17.41 21.75
CA PRO A 145 9.97 17.93 22.95
C PRO A 145 10.33 16.80 23.93
N SER A 146 11.63 16.60 24.14
CA SER A 146 12.20 15.81 25.22
C SER A 146 11.96 16.51 26.56
N THR A 147 11.28 15.85 27.49
CA THR A 147 11.18 16.24 28.90
C THR A 147 12.57 16.24 29.56
N PRO A 148 13.04 17.32 30.19
CA PRO A 148 14.29 17.27 30.96
C PRO A 148 14.09 16.56 32.31
N ALA A 149 14.91 15.54 32.55
CA ALA A 149 15.11 14.92 33.85
C ALA A 149 15.78 15.93 34.81
N GLY A 150 15.19 16.13 35.98
CA GLY A 150 15.75 16.94 37.06
C GLY A 150 17.01 16.33 37.68
N PRO A 151 17.85 17.13 38.35
CA PRO A 151 19.14 16.69 38.87
C PRO A 151 19.01 15.74 40.07
N SER A 152 19.88 14.73 40.07
CA SER A 152 20.10 13.75 41.15
C SER A 152 20.49 14.42 42.48
N PRO A 153 20.01 13.92 43.63
CA PRO A 153 20.48 14.37 44.93
C PRO A 153 21.83 13.73 45.31
N THR A 154 22.71 14.57 45.85
CA THR A 154 23.98 14.24 46.51
C THR A 154 23.75 13.39 47.76
N PRO A 155 24.56 12.34 48.04
CA PRO A 155 24.49 11.63 49.31
C PRO A 155 25.21 12.41 50.42
N ALA A 156 24.49 12.73 51.50
CA ALA A 156 25.05 13.23 52.74
C ALA A 156 25.55 12.07 53.62
N ALA A 157 26.62 12.35 54.36
CA ALA A 157 27.48 11.44 55.09
C ALA A 157 26.82 10.81 56.35
N GLU A 158 27.22 9.57 56.65
CA GLU A 158 27.09 8.95 57.96
C GLU A 158 28.04 9.60 58.99
N PRO A 159 27.63 9.67 60.26
CA PRO A 159 28.57 9.58 61.36
C PRO A 159 28.20 8.42 62.30
N GLY A 160 29.18 7.62 62.68
CA GLY A 160 29.01 6.68 63.78
C GLY A 160 30.08 5.61 63.91
N SER A 161 31.31 6.00 64.27
CA SER A 161 32.28 5.06 64.84
C SER A 161 31.86 4.65 66.25
N ALA A 162 31.94 3.36 66.55
CA ALA A 162 32.33 2.87 67.86
C ALA A 162 32.90 1.44 67.72
N SER A 163 34.22 1.34 67.78
CA SER A 163 34.98 0.14 68.19
C SER A 163 35.28 0.24 69.69
N PRO A 164 35.98 -0.72 70.32
CA PRO A 164 36.19 -2.13 69.96
C PRO A 164 35.48 -3.11 70.91
#